data_AF-A0A951AEZ8-F1
#
_entry.id   AF-A0A951AEZ8-F1
#
_cell.length_a   1.000
_cell.length_b   1.000
_cell.length_c   1.000
_cell.angle_alpha   90.00
_cell.angle_beta   90.00
_cell.angle_gamma   90.00
#
_symmetry.space_group_name_H-M   'P 1'
#
loop_
_entity.id
_entity.type
_entity.pdbx_description
1 polymer ?
#
loop_
_entity_poly.entity_id
_entity_poly.type
_entity_poly.pdbx_seq_one_letter_code
_entity_poly.pdbx_strand_id
1 'polypeptide(L)'
;LVLGALTKAMPGKVPVAGSGVLVVTYISTSELGGAGRVVVANPVSGGSGASGERDGISGAEMSVAFLRNVPVEVLEAEAPVVVRRFSLAPDSEGPGQYRGGFGVAYELEIKHPSAVVVMRGKDRQRFCAWGAGGGMAGTTSGNTGTRRNSESHDIGKRTVYRAELGEVIRLWGGGGGGFGDPFERDPELVATDVAAGLVSVERAREVYRVVIANGTVDAKATAALRGRRRNTGNDFDFGSARTEWERVHGLAAERIADWLPTLPVAVRRYAQAEAYRHLHEGGPGPYRVDAIDAALAIVGAALGQQSTALQQAAQ
;
A
#
# COMPACT_ATOMS: atom_id res chain seq x y z
N LEU A 1 -8.95 0.05 11.29
CA LEU A 1 -9.49 -0.41 12.59
C LEU A 1 -11.00 -0.56 12.54
N VAL A 2 -11.77 0.51 12.26
CA VAL A 2 -13.25 0.43 12.18
C VAL A 2 -13.74 -0.64 11.21
N LEU A 3 -13.27 -0.65 9.96
CA LEU A 3 -13.64 -1.67 8.98
C LEU A 3 -13.32 -3.09 9.48
N GLY A 4 -12.14 -3.31 10.07
CA GLY A 4 -11.76 -4.62 10.60
C GLY A 4 -12.67 -5.09 11.75
N ALA A 5 -13.07 -4.19 12.65
CA ALA A 5 -14.03 -4.52 13.71
C ALA A 5 -15.41 -4.87 13.13
N LEU A 6 -15.89 -4.10 12.15
CA LEU A 6 -17.15 -4.37 11.47
C LEU A 6 -17.11 -5.68 10.66
N THR A 7 -15.99 -5.98 9.99
CA THR A 7 -15.80 -7.25 9.28
C THR A 7 -15.82 -8.44 10.23
N LYS A 8 -15.30 -8.31 11.46
CA LYS A 8 -15.43 -9.36 12.50
C LYS A 8 -16.87 -9.53 12.98
N ALA A 9 -17.58 -8.43 13.22
CA ALA A 9 -18.93 -8.46 13.75
C ALA A 9 -19.98 -8.89 12.71
N MET A 10 -19.79 -8.51 11.44
CA MET A 10 -20.69 -8.78 10.33
C MET A 10 -19.90 -9.15 9.06
N PRO A 11 -19.32 -10.38 9.01
CA PRO A 11 -18.52 -10.81 7.87
C PRO A 11 -19.26 -10.68 6.54
N GLY A 12 -18.60 -10.08 5.54
CA GLY A 12 -19.14 -9.90 4.18
C GLY A 12 -20.17 -8.79 4.02
N LYS A 13 -20.75 -8.25 5.11
CA LYS A 13 -21.75 -7.17 5.04
C LYS A 13 -21.15 -5.78 4.88
N VAL A 14 -19.90 -5.61 5.26
CA VAL A 14 -19.11 -4.40 4.98
C VAL A 14 -17.95 -4.74 4.05
N PRO A 15 -17.49 -3.78 3.23
CA PRO A 15 -16.26 -3.95 2.49
C PRO A 15 -15.08 -4.24 3.41
N VAL A 16 -14.16 -5.10 2.98
CA VAL A 16 -12.83 -5.26 3.60
C VAL A 16 -11.97 -4.01 3.34
N ALA A 17 -10.71 -4.02 3.77
CA ALA A 17 -9.84 -2.87 3.55
C ALA A 17 -9.68 -2.54 2.07
N GLY A 18 -9.91 -1.26 1.73
CA GLY A 18 -9.35 -0.68 0.53
C GLY A 18 -7.84 -0.44 0.67
N SER A 19 -7.21 -0.15 -0.46
CA SER A 19 -5.81 0.26 -0.57
C SER A 19 -5.40 1.30 0.47
N GLY A 20 -6.31 2.22 0.83
CA GLY A 20 -6.04 3.33 1.75
C GLY A 20 -5.00 4.31 1.22
N VAL A 21 -4.84 4.41 -0.10
CA VAL A 21 -3.85 5.28 -0.76
C VAL A 21 -4.53 6.24 -1.70
N LEU A 22 -4.09 7.49 -1.61
CA LEU A 22 -4.31 8.50 -2.61
C LEU A 22 -3.04 9.33 -2.74
N VAL A 23 -2.30 9.14 -3.84
CA VAL A 23 -1.15 9.97 -4.13
C VAL A 23 -1.60 11.17 -4.93
N VAL A 24 -1.46 12.36 -4.35
CA VAL A 24 -1.68 13.61 -5.08
C VAL A 24 -0.36 14.07 -5.66
N THR A 25 -0.30 14.12 -6.98
CA THR A 25 0.90 14.48 -7.73
C THR A 25 0.75 15.87 -8.33
N TYR A 26 1.79 16.68 -8.22
CA TYR A 26 1.86 18.02 -8.80
C TYR A 26 3.16 18.17 -9.57
N ILE A 27 3.12 18.93 -10.66
CA ILE A 27 4.31 19.34 -11.41
C ILE A 27 4.51 20.84 -11.16
N SER A 28 5.63 21.17 -10.51
CA SER A 28 6.06 22.55 -10.32
C SER A 28 7.07 22.94 -11.38
N THR A 29 6.89 24.15 -11.91
CA THR A 29 7.80 24.83 -12.84
C THR A 29 8.36 26.10 -12.23
N SER A 30 8.35 26.23 -10.91
CA SER A 30 8.76 27.46 -10.19
C SER A 30 10.18 27.94 -10.47
N GLU A 31 11.02 27.09 -11.07
CA GLU A 31 12.41 27.38 -11.41
C GLU A 31 12.61 27.82 -12.87
N LEU A 32 11.55 27.92 -13.66
CA LEU A 32 11.59 28.40 -15.05
C LEU A 32 11.74 29.92 -15.19
N GLY A 33 11.65 30.68 -14.09
CA GLY A 33 11.61 32.15 -14.11
C GLY A 33 10.22 32.70 -14.50
N GLY A 34 9.77 33.78 -13.84
CA GLY A 34 8.39 34.26 -13.89
C GLY A 34 7.55 33.78 -12.69
N ALA A 35 6.22 33.97 -12.73
CA ALA A 35 5.33 33.39 -11.73
C ALA A 35 5.26 31.87 -11.95
N GLY A 36 6.08 31.12 -11.22
CA GLY A 36 6.09 29.67 -11.24
C GLY A 36 4.71 29.04 -11.23
N ARG A 37 4.46 28.05 -12.10
CA ARG A 37 3.17 27.34 -12.12
C ARG A 37 3.27 26.03 -11.38
N VAL A 38 2.22 25.73 -10.63
CA VAL A 38 2.00 24.43 -10.01
C VAL A 38 0.76 23.84 -10.67
N VAL A 39 0.95 22.73 -11.40
CA VAL A 39 -0.11 22.01 -12.08
C VAL A 39 -0.41 20.75 -11.29
N VAL A 40 -1.69 20.49 -11.02
CA VAL A 40 -2.12 19.25 -10.38
C VAL A 40 -2.17 18.16 -11.45
N ALA A 41 -1.31 17.16 -11.33
CA ALA A 41 -1.35 15.98 -12.18
C ALA A 41 -2.43 15.01 -11.69
N ASN A 42 -2.69 13.97 -12.49
CA ASN A 42 -3.73 13.00 -12.14
C ASN A 42 -3.43 12.31 -10.80
N PRO A 43 -4.39 12.21 -9.87
CA PRO A 43 -4.20 11.49 -8.62
C PRO A 43 -4.05 9.99 -8.85
N VAL A 44 -3.12 9.35 -8.15
CA VAL A 44 -2.93 7.91 -8.19
C VAL A 44 -3.64 7.29 -6.98
N SER A 45 -4.86 6.80 -7.23
CA SER A 45 -5.65 6.06 -6.25
C SER A 45 -5.31 4.58 -6.28
N GLY A 46 -5.54 3.88 -5.17
CA GLY A 46 -5.67 2.43 -5.18
C GLY A 46 -7.11 1.97 -5.43
N GLY A 47 -7.36 0.67 -5.26
CA GLY A 47 -8.69 0.08 -5.37
C GLY A 47 -9.37 -0.17 -4.01
N SER A 48 -10.70 -0.20 -4.00
CA SER A 48 -11.48 -0.46 -2.79
C SER A 48 -11.46 -1.95 -2.40
N GLY A 49 -11.76 -2.25 -1.14
CA GLY A 49 -11.96 -3.64 -0.71
C GLY A 49 -13.25 -4.25 -1.29
N ALA A 50 -13.25 -5.58 -1.43
CA ALA A 50 -14.43 -6.36 -1.77
C ALA A 50 -15.42 -6.47 -0.60
N SER A 51 -16.66 -6.85 -0.86
CA SER A 51 -17.59 -7.34 0.17
C SER A 51 -17.97 -8.80 -0.09
N GLY A 52 -18.79 -9.40 0.77
CA GLY A 52 -19.28 -10.78 0.56
C GLY A 52 -20.33 -10.93 -0.53
N GLU A 53 -20.57 -9.89 -1.32
CA GLU A 53 -21.62 -9.84 -2.34
C GLU A 53 -21.10 -9.25 -3.67
N ARG A 54 -19.93 -8.59 -3.70
CA ARG A 54 -19.40 -7.95 -4.90
C ARG A 54 -17.90 -7.63 -4.82
N ASP A 55 -17.29 -7.54 -6.00
CA ASP A 55 -15.92 -7.07 -6.19
C ASP A 55 -15.74 -5.61 -5.73
N GLY A 56 -14.51 -5.27 -5.37
CA GLY A 56 -14.10 -3.91 -5.08
C GLY A 56 -14.04 -3.02 -6.34
N ILE A 57 -14.27 -1.73 -6.13
CA ILE A 57 -14.21 -0.71 -7.18
C ILE A 57 -12.74 -0.43 -7.52
N SER A 58 -12.40 -0.55 -8.79
CA SER A 58 -11.03 -0.33 -9.27
C SER A 58 -10.76 1.15 -9.49
N GLY A 59 -9.54 1.59 -9.19
CA GLY A 59 -9.12 2.99 -9.32
C GLY A 59 -9.83 3.97 -8.38
N ALA A 60 -10.60 3.49 -7.40
CA ALA A 60 -11.32 4.32 -6.45
C ALA A 60 -11.13 3.80 -5.03
N GLU A 61 -10.53 4.61 -4.16
CA GLU A 61 -10.37 4.32 -2.75
C GLU A 61 -11.44 5.05 -1.91
N MET A 62 -12.54 4.35 -1.63
CA MET A 62 -13.71 4.92 -0.95
C MET A 62 -13.44 5.44 0.46
N SER A 63 -12.41 4.94 1.15
CA SER A 63 -12.09 5.41 2.50
C SER A 63 -11.30 6.72 2.54
N VAL A 64 -10.84 7.22 1.39
CA VAL A 64 -9.98 8.41 1.31
C VAL A 64 -10.64 9.54 0.54
N ALA A 65 -10.99 9.36 -0.74
CA ALA A 65 -11.64 10.41 -1.54
C ALA A 65 -12.29 9.88 -2.84
N PHE A 66 -13.25 10.64 -3.37
CA PHE A 66 -13.83 10.44 -4.69
C PHE A 66 -13.35 11.54 -5.64
N LEU A 67 -12.27 11.27 -6.39
CA LEU A 67 -11.69 12.24 -7.32
C LEU A 67 -12.01 11.87 -8.77
N ARG A 68 -12.25 12.90 -9.58
CA ARG A 68 -12.28 12.77 -11.04
C ARG A 68 -10.85 12.77 -11.57
N ASN A 69 -10.64 12.08 -12.68
CA ASN A 69 -9.36 12.11 -13.38
C ASN A 69 -9.12 13.48 -14.02
N VAL A 70 -7.84 13.82 -14.18
CA VAL A 70 -7.41 14.96 -15.00
C VAL A 70 -7.20 14.44 -16.42
N PRO A 71 -7.85 15.02 -17.46
CA PRO A 71 -7.58 14.63 -18.85
C PRO A 71 -6.10 14.78 -19.17
N VAL A 72 -5.54 13.78 -19.87
CA VAL A 72 -4.10 13.73 -20.19
C VAL A 72 -3.69 14.96 -21.01
N GLU A 73 -4.53 15.34 -21.97
CA GLU A 73 -4.31 16.47 -22.87
C GLU A 73 -4.21 17.80 -22.12
N VAL A 74 -5.00 17.97 -21.05
CA VAL A 74 -4.95 19.17 -20.20
C VAL A 74 -3.64 19.21 -19.43
N LEU A 75 -3.23 18.08 -18.85
CA LEU A 75 -1.97 18.03 -18.11
C LEU A 75 -0.76 18.31 -19.02
N GLU A 76 -0.71 17.69 -20.20
CA GLU A 76 0.40 17.87 -21.15
C GLU A 76 0.43 19.28 -21.76
N ALA A 77 -0.71 19.97 -21.84
CA ALA A 77 -0.77 21.36 -22.25
C ALA A 77 -0.26 22.33 -21.18
N GLU A 78 -0.43 22.00 -19.90
CA GLU A 78 -0.12 22.90 -18.78
C GLU A 78 1.23 22.63 -18.11
N ALA A 79 1.74 21.41 -18.21
CA ALA A 79 2.98 20.97 -17.57
C ALA A 79 3.97 20.35 -18.58
N PRO A 80 5.29 20.51 -18.37
CA PRO A 80 6.30 19.97 -19.29
C PRO A 80 6.53 18.47 -19.04
N VAL A 81 5.50 17.67 -19.23
CA VAL A 81 5.50 16.21 -19.06
C VAL A 81 4.75 15.55 -20.21
N VAL A 82 5.02 14.27 -20.44
CA VAL A 82 4.22 13.41 -21.30
C VAL A 82 3.74 12.22 -20.48
N VAL A 83 2.44 11.93 -20.52
CA VAL A 83 1.85 10.77 -19.85
C VAL A 83 2.12 9.54 -20.73
N ARG A 84 2.99 8.65 -20.26
CA ARG A 84 3.30 7.39 -20.94
C ARG A 84 2.27 6.31 -20.66
N ARG A 85 1.63 6.38 -19.49
CA ARG A 85 0.63 5.41 -19.06
C ARG A 85 -0.34 6.05 -18.09
N PHE A 86 -1.62 5.79 -18.30
CA PHE A 86 -2.66 5.97 -17.30
C PHE A 86 -3.65 4.81 -17.42
N SER A 87 -3.56 3.85 -16.50
CA SER A 87 -4.36 2.61 -16.57
C SER A 87 -4.67 2.08 -15.18
N LEU A 88 -5.47 1.02 -15.07
CA LEU A 88 -5.44 0.17 -13.89
C LEU A 88 -4.10 -0.59 -13.84
N ALA A 89 -3.67 -0.96 -12.63
CA ALA A 89 -2.48 -1.74 -12.37
C ALA A 89 -2.87 -3.23 -12.38
N PRO A 90 -2.44 -4.01 -13.38
CA PRO A 90 -2.72 -5.45 -13.43
C PRO A 90 -2.16 -6.17 -12.21
N ASP A 91 -2.81 -7.27 -11.82
CA ASP A 91 -2.40 -8.15 -10.73
C ASP A 91 -2.29 -7.47 -9.35
N SER A 92 -2.86 -6.26 -9.22
CA SER A 92 -2.75 -5.46 -8.02
C SER A 92 -3.80 -5.78 -6.95
N GLU A 93 -4.92 -6.38 -7.35
CA GLU A 93 -6.08 -6.72 -6.53
C GLU A 93 -5.75 -7.70 -5.42
N GLY A 94 -6.53 -7.66 -4.34
CA GLY A 94 -6.61 -8.71 -3.34
C GLY A 94 -7.49 -9.84 -3.85
N PRO A 95 -6.95 -11.06 -4.07
CA PRO A 95 -7.73 -12.18 -4.56
C PRO A 95 -8.81 -12.61 -3.57
N GLY A 96 -9.97 -13.04 -4.07
CA GLY A 96 -11.03 -13.63 -3.27
C GLY A 96 -12.13 -14.20 -4.16
N GLN A 97 -13.15 -14.83 -3.56
CA GLN A 97 -14.40 -15.10 -4.26
C GLN A 97 -14.89 -13.81 -4.94
N TYR A 98 -14.85 -12.73 -4.15
CA TYR A 98 -14.93 -11.36 -4.61
C TYR A 98 -13.56 -10.70 -4.48
N ARG A 99 -13.01 -10.23 -5.60
CA ARG A 99 -11.68 -9.60 -5.61
C ARG A 99 -11.76 -8.15 -5.16
N GLY A 100 -10.68 -7.65 -4.58
CA GLY A 100 -10.51 -6.21 -4.39
C GLY A 100 -10.49 -5.45 -5.72
N GLY A 101 -10.59 -4.13 -5.64
CA GLY A 101 -10.38 -3.25 -6.78
C GLY A 101 -8.89 -3.18 -7.15
N PHE A 102 -8.59 -3.02 -8.43
CA PHE A 102 -7.23 -2.75 -8.90
C PHE A 102 -6.82 -1.31 -8.57
N GLY A 103 -5.53 -1.08 -8.33
CA GLY A 103 -4.97 0.26 -8.22
C GLY A 103 -4.81 0.96 -9.57
N VAL A 104 -4.49 2.25 -9.55
CA VAL A 104 -4.09 3.01 -10.76
C VAL A 104 -2.59 2.87 -10.98
N ALA A 105 -2.14 2.73 -12.23
CA ALA A 105 -0.77 2.89 -12.66
C ALA A 105 -0.64 4.17 -13.52
N TYR A 106 0.37 4.98 -13.22
CA TYR A 106 0.58 6.27 -13.85
C TYR A 106 2.05 6.51 -14.14
N GLU A 107 2.39 6.83 -15.38
CA GLU A 107 3.77 7.06 -15.83
C GLU A 107 3.90 8.43 -16.50
N LEU A 108 4.87 9.22 -16.01
CA LEU A 108 5.15 10.58 -16.45
C LEU A 108 6.58 10.68 -16.95
N GLU A 109 6.77 10.98 -18.22
CA GLU A 109 8.07 11.37 -18.76
C GLU A 109 8.29 12.87 -18.58
N ILE A 110 9.45 13.22 -18.04
CA ILE A 110 9.83 14.62 -17.81
C ILE A 110 10.40 15.25 -19.07
N LYS A 111 9.82 16.37 -19.51
CA LYS A 111 10.23 17.08 -20.75
C LYS A 111 11.00 18.37 -20.49
N HIS A 112 11.20 18.76 -19.24
CA HIS A 112 11.97 19.95 -18.89
C HIS A 112 12.84 19.73 -17.63
N PRO A 113 14.14 20.12 -17.62
CA PRO A 113 15.06 19.86 -16.50
C PRO A 113 14.68 20.58 -15.19
N SER A 114 13.95 21.70 -15.28
CA SER A 114 13.45 22.44 -14.11
C SER A 114 12.11 21.92 -13.56
N ALA A 115 11.57 20.83 -14.11
CA ALA A 115 10.32 20.25 -13.62
C ALA A 115 10.56 19.55 -12.28
N VAL A 116 9.80 19.95 -11.27
CA VAL A 116 9.85 19.33 -9.94
C VAL A 116 8.56 18.56 -9.71
N VAL A 117 8.67 17.28 -9.42
CA VAL A 117 7.53 16.40 -9.17
C VAL A 117 7.29 16.29 -7.68
N VAL A 118 6.12 16.74 -7.23
CA VAL A 118 5.70 16.66 -5.83
C VAL A 118 4.68 15.54 -5.71
N MET A 119 4.94 14.56 -4.85
CA MET A 119 4.07 13.40 -4.61
C MET A 119 3.75 13.30 -3.12
N ARG A 120 2.49 13.55 -2.75
CA ARG A 120 2.02 13.47 -1.36
C ARG A 120 1.06 12.30 -1.18
N GLY A 121 0.97 11.74 0.02
CA GLY A 121 0.09 10.60 0.29
C GLY A 121 0.65 9.25 -0.20
N LYS A 122 1.98 9.15 -0.30
CA LYS A 122 2.73 7.94 -0.68
C LYS A 122 2.72 6.87 0.42
N ASP A 123 1.60 6.64 1.08
CA ASP A 123 1.45 5.66 2.15
C ASP A 123 1.22 4.25 1.60
N ARG A 124 1.22 3.25 2.48
CA ARG A 124 1.01 1.82 2.14
C ARG A 124 2.00 1.23 1.12
N GLN A 125 3.22 1.78 1.09
CA GLN A 125 4.34 1.21 0.30
C GLN A 125 4.96 -0.03 0.94
N ARG A 126 4.75 -0.25 2.25
CA ARG A 126 5.25 -1.42 2.99
C ARG A 126 4.16 -2.41 3.36
N PHE A 127 2.98 -1.93 3.76
CA PHE A 127 1.85 -2.76 4.18
C PHE A 127 0.67 -2.52 3.25
N CYS A 128 0.15 -3.59 2.68
CA CYS A 128 -0.96 -3.56 1.74
C CYS A 128 -2.33 -3.51 2.45
N ALA A 129 -3.39 -3.50 1.66
CA ALA A 129 -4.75 -3.74 2.14
C ALA A 129 -4.93 -5.22 2.47
N TRP A 130 -5.60 -5.50 3.59
CA TRP A 130 -5.84 -6.86 4.06
C TRP A 130 -7.10 -7.47 3.46
N GLY A 131 -7.05 -8.77 3.20
CA GLY A 131 -8.23 -9.59 2.85
C GLY A 131 -8.93 -10.13 4.09
N ALA A 132 -10.12 -10.73 3.91
CA ALA A 132 -10.84 -11.38 5.02
C ALA A 132 -11.72 -12.54 4.53
N GLY A 133 -12.11 -13.43 5.45
CA GLY A 133 -13.01 -14.55 5.15
C GLY A 133 -12.45 -15.49 4.10
N GLY A 134 -11.14 -15.77 4.16
CA GLY A 134 -10.42 -16.54 3.14
C GLY A 134 -9.90 -15.73 1.94
N GLY A 135 -10.34 -14.47 1.82
CA GLY A 135 -9.80 -13.52 0.85
C GLY A 135 -8.38 -13.08 1.21
N MET A 136 -7.60 -12.77 0.19
CA MET A 136 -6.19 -12.45 0.26
C MET A 136 -5.93 -10.93 0.22
N ALA A 137 -4.77 -10.55 0.73
CA ALA A 137 -4.31 -9.16 0.71
C ALA A 137 -4.04 -8.67 -0.73
N GLY A 138 -4.25 -7.37 -0.95
CA GLY A 138 -3.86 -6.71 -2.21
C GLY A 138 -2.36 -6.44 -2.27
N THR A 139 -1.92 -5.82 -3.36
CA THR A 139 -0.53 -5.34 -3.49
C THR A 139 -0.30 -4.02 -2.74
N THR A 140 0.97 -3.66 -2.53
CA THR A 140 1.36 -2.35 -2.02
C THR A 140 1.36 -1.29 -3.12
N SER A 141 1.25 -0.02 -2.70
CA SER A 141 1.54 1.11 -3.59
C SER A 141 3.05 1.27 -3.78
N GLY A 142 3.46 2.05 -4.76
CA GLY A 142 4.88 2.34 -4.94
C GLY A 142 5.18 3.38 -6.00
N ASN A 143 6.47 3.62 -6.17
CA ASN A 143 6.98 4.52 -7.19
C ASN A 143 8.43 4.21 -7.52
N THR A 144 8.77 4.38 -8.78
CA THR A 144 10.13 4.20 -9.31
C THR A 144 10.42 5.30 -10.32
N GLY A 145 11.70 5.62 -10.49
CA GLY A 145 12.19 6.41 -11.62
C GLY A 145 12.90 5.49 -12.60
N THR A 146 12.81 5.79 -13.88
CA THR A 146 13.59 5.14 -14.94
C THR A 146 14.29 6.22 -15.76
N ARG A 147 15.61 6.25 -15.66
CA ARG A 147 16.48 7.22 -16.34
C ARG A 147 16.54 6.91 -17.85
N ARG A 148 17.05 7.85 -18.64
CA ARG A 148 17.18 7.69 -20.12
C ARG A 148 18.11 6.55 -20.54
N ASN A 149 19.06 6.18 -19.69
CA ASN A 149 19.93 5.00 -19.88
C ASN A 149 19.22 3.68 -19.50
N SER A 150 17.92 3.71 -19.24
CA SER A 150 17.09 2.58 -18.78
C SER A 150 17.40 2.08 -17.37
N GLU A 151 18.21 2.81 -16.60
CA GLU A 151 18.45 2.52 -15.19
C GLU A 151 17.18 2.82 -14.37
N SER A 152 16.74 1.85 -13.56
CA SER A 152 15.58 1.99 -12.69
C SER A 152 16.00 2.09 -11.22
N HIS A 153 15.33 2.96 -10.46
CA HIS A 153 15.59 3.17 -9.05
C HIS A 153 14.32 3.44 -8.24
N ASP A 154 14.35 3.10 -6.95
CA ASP A 154 13.28 3.45 -6.01
C ASP A 154 13.39 4.92 -5.59
N ILE A 155 12.31 5.68 -5.78
CA ILE A 155 12.23 7.09 -5.36
C ILE A 155 12.04 7.19 -3.83
N GLY A 156 11.53 6.13 -3.19
CA GLY A 156 11.35 6.02 -1.75
C GLY A 156 10.20 6.91 -1.26
N LYS A 157 10.36 7.53 -0.08
CA LYS A 157 9.37 8.44 0.54
C LYS A 157 9.58 9.92 0.23
N ARG A 158 10.44 10.25 -0.74
CA ARG A 158 10.68 11.65 -1.14
C ARG A 158 9.38 12.29 -1.63
N THR A 159 8.99 13.37 -0.97
CA THR A 159 7.79 14.15 -1.31
C THR A 159 8.07 15.10 -2.46
N VAL A 160 9.23 15.76 -2.45
CA VAL A 160 9.72 16.61 -3.53
C VAL A 160 10.80 15.83 -4.26
N TYR A 161 10.58 15.59 -5.56
CA TYR A 161 11.48 14.82 -6.40
C TYR A 161 11.91 15.64 -7.61
N ARG A 162 13.22 15.82 -7.76
CA ARG A 162 13.84 16.48 -8.90
C ARG A 162 14.28 15.40 -9.87
N ALA A 163 13.49 15.24 -10.92
CA ALA A 163 13.76 14.25 -11.94
C ALA A 163 14.70 14.79 -13.01
N GLU A 164 15.39 13.89 -13.70
CA GLU A 164 16.21 14.24 -14.85
C GLU A 164 15.37 14.40 -16.11
N LEU A 165 15.87 15.21 -17.06
CA LEU A 165 15.24 15.33 -18.36
C LEU A 165 15.12 13.95 -19.04
N GLY A 166 13.92 13.59 -19.46
CA GLY A 166 13.58 12.32 -20.09
C GLY A 166 13.48 11.13 -19.13
N GLU A 167 13.60 11.34 -17.82
CA GLU A 167 13.27 10.31 -16.84
C GLU A 167 11.76 10.02 -16.86
N VAL A 168 11.40 8.75 -16.73
CA VAL A 168 10.02 8.30 -16.56
C VAL A 168 9.78 7.98 -15.09
N ILE A 169 8.87 8.72 -14.47
CA ILE A 169 8.42 8.46 -13.11
C ILE A 169 7.18 7.58 -13.19
N ARG A 170 7.25 6.40 -12.59
CA ARG A 170 6.12 5.50 -12.43
C ARG A 170 5.59 5.57 -11.02
N LEU A 171 4.28 5.72 -10.89
CA LEU A 171 3.51 5.68 -9.65
C LEU A 171 2.44 4.62 -9.78
N TRP A 172 2.18 3.86 -8.71
CA TRP A 172 1.03 2.98 -8.68
C TRP A 172 0.37 2.91 -7.31
N GLY A 173 -0.96 2.81 -7.31
CA GLY A 173 -1.75 2.48 -6.14
C GLY A 173 -1.76 0.97 -5.92
N GLY A 174 -1.87 0.56 -4.66
CA GLY A 174 -2.12 -0.85 -4.33
C GLY A 174 -3.57 -1.23 -4.61
N GLY A 175 -3.85 -2.53 -4.71
CA GLY A 175 -5.23 -3.02 -4.75
C GLY A 175 -5.88 -3.10 -3.37
N GLY A 176 -7.21 -3.16 -3.36
CA GLY A 176 -7.97 -3.45 -2.15
C GLY A 176 -7.90 -4.93 -1.79
N GLY A 177 -8.25 -5.28 -0.55
CA GLY A 177 -8.33 -6.67 -0.11
C GLY A 177 -9.49 -7.44 -0.76
N GLY A 178 -9.31 -8.75 -0.92
CA GLY A 178 -10.36 -9.67 -1.37
C GLY A 178 -11.20 -10.21 -0.22
N PHE A 179 -12.36 -10.76 -0.56
CA PHE A 179 -13.26 -11.46 0.37
C PHE A 179 -13.64 -12.84 -0.18
N GLY A 180 -13.70 -13.86 0.69
CA GLY A 180 -14.00 -15.24 0.30
C GLY A 180 -12.80 -15.96 -0.33
N ASP A 181 -12.85 -17.29 -0.40
CA ASP A 181 -11.77 -18.07 -1.01
C ASP A 181 -11.67 -17.78 -2.53
N PRO A 182 -10.50 -17.38 -3.07
CA PRO A 182 -10.29 -17.25 -4.51
C PRO A 182 -10.69 -18.48 -5.34
N PHE A 183 -10.70 -19.68 -4.75
CA PHE A 183 -11.10 -20.92 -5.42
C PHE A 183 -12.61 -21.00 -5.63
N GLU A 184 -13.40 -20.21 -4.89
CA GLU A 184 -14.86 -20.11 -5.02
C GLU A 184 -15.27 -19.03 -6.04
N ARG A 185 -14.32 -18.22 -6.54
CA ARG A 185 -14.60 -17.25 -7.61
C ARG A 185 -15.04 -17.97 -8.87
N ASP A 186 -16.09 -17.44 -9.52
CA ASP A 186 -16.55 -17.92 -10.82
C ASP A 186 -15.40 -17.86 -11.87
N PRO A 187 -15.03 -19.00 -12.49
CA PRO A 187 -14.00 -19.02 -13.53
C PRO A 187 -14.25 -18.05 -14.70
N GLU A 188 -15.50 -17.78 -15.06
CA GLU A 188 -15.83 -16.88 -16.17
C GLU A 188 -15.57 -15.41 -15.81
N LEU A 189 -15.74 -15.03 -14.53
CA LEU A 189 -15.32 -13.71 -14.05
C LEU A 189 -13.79 -13.58 -14.08
N VAL A 190 -13.06 -14.64 -13.75
CA VAL A 190 -11.59 -14.65 -13.89
C VAL A 190 -11.18 -14.52 -15.35
N ALA A 191 -11.82 -15.23 -16.28
CA ALA A 191 -11.56 -15.09 -17.72
C ALA A 191 -11.85 -13.67 -18.22
N THR A 192 -12.90 -13.02 -17.72
CA THR A 192 -13.22 -11.62 -18.02
C THR A 192 -12.12 -10.68 -17.54
N ASP A 193 -11.63 -10.86 -16.31
CA ASP A 193 -10.52 -10.07 -15.76
C ASP A 193 -9.22 -10.29 -16.56
N VAL A 194 -8.98 -11.51 -17.06
CA VAL A 194 -7.84 -11.83 -17.92
C VAL A 194 -7.96 -11.20 -19.31
N ALA A 195 -9.14 -11.29 -19.93
CA ALA A 195 -9.41 -10.68 -21.23
C ALA A 195 -9.27 -9.15 -21.18
N ALA A 196 -9.59 -8.53 -20.04
CA ALA A 196 -9.39 -7.11 -19.79
C ALA A 196 -7.92 -6.73 -19.48
N GLY A 197 -7.02 -7.71 -19.38
CA GLY A 197 -5.61 -7.49 -19.02
C GLY A 197 -5.40 -7.04 -17.57
N LEU A 198 -6.39 -7.27 -16.70
CA LEU A 198 -6.35 -6.87 -15.30
C LEU A 198 -5.77 -7.97 -14.41
N VAL A 199 -5.98 -9.23 -14.78
CA VAL A 199 -5.36 -10.40 -14.17
C VAL A 199 -4.54 -11.14 -15.23
N SER A 200 -3.31 -11.52 -14.93
CA SER A 200 -2.48 -12.32 -15.84
C SER A 200 -2.95 -13.78 -15.90
N VAL A 201 -2.63 -14.49 -16.99
CA VAL A 201 -2.94 -15.92 -17.14
C VAL A 201 -2.25 -16.74 -16.06
N GLU A 202 -1.03 -16.35 -15.70
CA GLU A 202 -0.24 -16.93 -14.62
C GLU A 202 -0.96 -16.76 -13.29
N ARG A 203 -1.40 -15.54 -12.97
CA ARG A 203 -2.12 -15.26 -11.72
C ARG A 203 -3.48 -15.97 -11.66
N ALA A 204 -4.22 -16.04 -12.78
CA ALA A 204 -5.44 -16.82 -12.88
C ALA A 204 -5.22 -18.29 -12.50
N ARG A 205 -4.12 -18.89 -12.98
CA ARG A 205 -3.76 -20.28 -12.70
C ARG A 205 -3.24 -20.49 -11.27
N GLU A 206 -2.37 -19.62 -10.79
CA GLU A 206 -1.67 -19.80 -9.51
C GLU A 206 -2.57 -19.51 -8.32
N VAL A 207 -3.34 -18.42 -8.41
CA VAL A 207 -4.11 -17.87 -7.28
C VAL A 207 -5.56 -18.34 -7.32
N TYR A 208 -6.25 -18.12 -8.44
CA TYR A 208 -7.67 -18.48 -8.60
C TYR A 208 -7.88 -19.95 -9.03
N ARG A 209 -6.79 -20.62 -9.42
CA ARG A 209 -6.79 -22.01 -9.93
C ARG A 209 -7.64 -22.19 -11.18
N VAL A 210 -7.74 -21.15 -11.99
CA VAL A 210 -8.46 -21.15 -13.27
C VAL A 210 -7.46 -21.26 -14.39
N VAL A 211 -7.65 -22.23 -15.27
CA VAL A 211 -6.81 -22.39 -16.46
C VAL A 211 -7.48 -21.68 -17.62
N ILE A 212 -6.78 -20.71 -18.21
CA ILE A 212 -7.20 -20.05 -19.43
C ILE A 212 -6.43 -20.66 -20.61
N ALA A 213 -7.16 -21.15 -21.61
CA ALA A 213 -6.64 -21.68 -22.85
C ALA A 213 -7.35 -21.02 -24.03
N ASN A 214 -6.57 -20.52 -25.00
CA ASN A 214 -7.09 -19.82 -26.18
C ASN A 214 -8.10 -18.70 -25.84
N GLY A 215 -7.87 -17.97 -24.74
CA GLY A 215 -8.73 -16.86 -24.30
C GLY A 215 -10.03 -17.29 -23.58
N THR A 216 -10.21 -18.58 -23.30
CA THR A 216 -11.41 -19.11 -22.63
C THR A 216 -11.06 -20.02 -21.46
N VAL A 217 -12.02 -20.31 -20.58
CA VAL A 217 -11.82 -21.22 -19.44
C VAL A 217 -11.69 -22.67 -19.92
N ASP A 218 -10.60 -23.34 -19.54
CA ASP A 218 -10.53 -24.81 -19.60
C ASP A 218 -11.18 -25.39 -18.35
N ALA A 219 -12.46 -25.76 -18.47
CA ALA A 219 -13.24 -26.27 -17.35
C ALA A 219 -12.66 -27.55 -16.73
N LYS A 220 -12.11 -28.46 -17.56
CA LYS A 220 -11.55 -29.74 -17.10
C LYS A 220 -10.26 -29.51 -16.30
N ALA A 221 -9.35 -28.70 -16.84
CA ALA A 221 -8.10 -28.38 -16.15
C ALA A 221 -8.34 -27.54 -14.89
N THR A 222 -9.29 -26.59 -14.93
CA THR A 222 -9.71 -25.81 -13.77
C THR A 222 -10.26 -26.70 -12.65
N ALA A 223 -11.17 -27.63 -12.97
CA ALA A 223 -11.70 -28.59 -12.00
C ALA A 223 -10.59 -29.46 -11.37
N ALA A 224 -9.63 -29.91 -12.18
CA ALA A 224 -8.48 -30.67 -11.69
C ALA A 224 -7.58 -29.84 -10.74
N LEU A 225 -7.37 -28.55 -11.03
CA LEU A 225 -6.58 -27.66 -10.17
C LEU A 225 -7.27 -27.30 -8.85
N ARG A 226 -8.61 -27.15 -8.86
CA ARG A 226 -9.43 -26.81 -7.68
C ARG A 226 -9.79 -28.02 -6.80
N GLY A 227 -9.67 -29.24 -7.32
CA GLY A 227 -9.95 -30.47 -6.56
C GLY A 227 -9.07 -30.68 -5.31
N ARG A 228 -7.97 -29.92 -5.15
CA ARG A 228 -7.18 -29.85 -3.91
C ARG A 228 -7.68 -28.68 -3.07
N ARG A 229 -8.57 -28.97 -2.12
CA ARG A 229 -9.16 -27.93 -1.25
C ARG A 229 -8.07 -27.20 -0.47
N ARG A 230 -8.10 -25.87 -0.50
CA ARG A 230 -7.33 -25.04 0.42
C ARG A 230 -8.14 -24.91 1.71
N ASN A 231 -7.51 -25.09 2.86
CA ASN A 231 -8.12 -24.73 4.13
C ASN A 231 -7.79 -23.26 4.38
N THR A 232 -8.69 -22.35 4.00
CA THR A 232 -8.56 -20.93 4.33
C THR A 232 -9.40 -20.66 5.58
N GLY A 233 -8.75 -20.28 6.68
CA GLY A 233 -9.45 -19.86 7.88
C GLY A 233 -10.26 -18.57 7.67
N ASN A 234 -11.16 -18.26 8.59
CA ASN A 234 -11.96 -17.02 8.60
C ASN A 234 -11.17 -15.76 9.00
N ASP A 235 -9.84 -15.86 9.09
CA ASP A 235 -8.99 -14.78 9.56
C ASP A 235 -8.69 -13.75 8.46
N PHE A 236 -8.10 -12.64 8.89
CA PHE A 236 -7.59 -11.61 8.01
C PHE A 236 -6.28 -12.05 7.37
N ASP A 237 -6.13 -11.86 6.06
CA ASP A 237 -4.83 -11.89 5.42
C ASP A 237 -4.23 -10.48 5.42
N PHE A 238 -3.26 -10.23 6.30
CA PHE A 238 -2.59 -8.94 6.40
C PHE A 238 -1.44 -8.76 5.39
N GLY A 239 -1.16 -9.78 4.57
CA GLY A 239 -0.03 -9.81 3.66
C GLY A 239 1.30 -10.15 4.35
N SER A 240 2.22 -10.74 3.58
CA SER A 240 3.51 -11.24 4.08
C SER A 240 4.35 -10.16 4.74
N ALA A 241 4.33 -8.94 4.22
CA ALA A 241 5.11 -7.83 4.78
C ALA A 241 4.65 -7.45 6.19
N ARG A 242 3.33 -7.52 6.48
CA ARG A 242 2.83 -7.28 7.83
C ARG A 242 3.18 -8.46 8.74
N THR A 243 2.98 -9.70 8.28
CA THR A 243 3.33 -10.90 9.04
C THR A 243 4.81 -10.90 9.45
N GLU A 244 5.70 -10.54 8.52
CA GLU A 244 7.12 -10.45 8.79
C GLU A 244 7.45 -9.31 9.77
N TRP A 245 6.79 -8.16 9.62
CA TRP A 245 6.98 -7.06 10.56
C TRP A 245 6.53 -7.41 11.97
N GLU A 246 5.38 -8.08 12.14
CA GLU A 246 4.88 -8.54 13.44
C GLU A 246 5.82 -9.57 14.05
N ARG A 247 6.36 -10.49 13.24
CA ARG A 247 7.33 -11.49 13.68
C ARG A 247 8.58 -10.83 14.26
N VAL A 248 9.09 -9.77 13.64
CA VAL A 248 10.34 -9.09 14.04
C VAL A 248 10.11 -8.05 15.15
N HIS A 249 9.05 -7.25 15.03
CA HIS A 249 8.84 -6.05 15.84
C HIS A 249 7.60 -6.11 16.74
N GLY A 250 6.68 -7.06 16.54
CA GLY A 250 5.36 -7.07 17.19
C GLY A 250 5.45 -7.05 18.72
N LEU A 251 6.25 -7.95 19.30
CA LEU A 251 6.44 -8.02 20.76
C LEU A 251 7.05 -6.73 21.33
N ALA A 252 8.02 -6.14 20.65
CA ALA A 252 8.62 -4.87 21.07
C ALA A 252 7.62 -3.73 20.95
N ALA A 253 6.84 -3.68 19.86
CA ALA A 253 5.82 -2.66 19.65
C ALA A 253 4.72 -2.71 20.71
N GLU A 254 4.24 -3.91 21.07
CA GLU A 254 3.25 -4.12 22.13
C GLU A 254 3.78 -3.63 23.48
N ARG A 255 4.95 -4.11 23.90
CA ARG A 255 5.54 -3.73 25.19
C ARG A 255 5.87 -2.24 25.29
N ILE A 256 6.40 -1.64 24.22
CA ILE A 256 6.63 -0.18 24.18
C ILE A 256 5.30 0.56 24.27
N ALA A 257 4.26 0.12 23.55
CA ALA A 257 2.94 0.75 23.60
C ALA A 257 2.30 0.68 24.99
N ASP A 258 2.48 -0.42 25.73
CA ASP A 258 2.01 -0.57 27.12
C ASP A 258 2.82 0.28 28.11
N TRP A 259 4.11 0.45 27.86
CA TRP A 259 4.99 1.24 28.71
C TRP A 259 4.80 2.76 28.56
N LEU A 260 4.62 3.27 27.33
CA LEU A 260 4.53 4.71 27.05
C LEU A 260 3.48 5.48 27.88
N PRO A 261 2.28 4.95 28.18
CA PRO A 261 1.30 5.58 29.04
C PRO A 261 1.80 5.89 30.45
N THR A 262 2.78 5.15 30.96
CA THR A 262 3.39 5.38 32.29
C THR A 262 4.26 6.64 32.34
N LEU A 263 4.62 7.19 31.18
CA LEU A 263 5.45 8.39 31.05
C LEU A 263 4.62 9.65 30.80
N PRO A 264 5.12 10.85 31.17
CA PRO A 264 4.53 12.12 30.78
C PRO A 264 4.39 12.26 29.26
N VAL A 265 3.27 12.82 28.79
CA VAL A 265 2.96 12.95 27.35
C VAL A 265 4.08 13.61 26.55
N ALA A 266 4.70 14.65 27.13
CA ALA A 266 5.76 15.44 26.49
C ALA A 266 6.98 14.60 26.07
N VAL A 267 7.29 13.52 26.78
CA VAL A 267 8.49 12.70 26.52
C VAL A 267 8.22 11.41 25.76
N ARG A 268 6.94 11.02 25.58
CA ARG A 268 6.58 9.72 24.98
C ARG A 268 7.19 9.49 23.60
N ARG A 269 7.18 10.52 22.74
CA ARG A 269 7.78 10.43 21.40
C ARG A 269 9.29 10.17 21.45
N TYR A 270 9.99 10.86 22.35
CA TYR A 270 11.42 10.66 22.57
C TYR A 270 11.69 9.26 23.13
N ALA A 271 10.97 8.88 24.18
CA ALA A 271 11.11 7.59 24.84
C ALA A 271 10.92 6.41 23.87
N GLN A 272 9.91 6.50 23.00
CA GLN A 272 9.67 5.50 21.95
C GLN A 272 10.86 5.39 20.99
N ALA A 273 11.39 6.52 20.53
CA ALA A 273 12.50 6.55 19.58
C ALA A 273 13.80 6.00 20.20
N GLU A 274 14.09 6.34 21.45
CA GLU A 274 15.25 5.82 22.19
C GLU A 274 15.14 4.31 22.44
N ALA A 275 13.97 3.84 22.86
CA ALA A 275 13.74 2.40 23.11
C ALA A 275 14.01 1.59 21.85
N TYR A 276 13.51 2.04 20.69
CA TYR A 276 13.84 1.41 19.42
C TYR A 276 15.32 1.54 19.09
N ARG A 277 15.98 2.69 19.32
CA ARG A 277 17.41 2.84 19.00
C ARG A 277 18.26 1.81 19.74
N HIS A 278 18.06 1.66 21.05
CA HIS A 278 18.74 0.64 21.84
C HIS A 278 18.47 -0.79 21.36
N LEU A 279 17.23 -1.09 20.96
CA LEU A 279 16.91 -2.39 20.37
C LEU A 279 17.66 -2.63 19.06
N HIS A 280 17.78 -1.62 18.19
CA HIS A 280 18.48 -1.77 16.91
C HIS A 280 20.01 -1.84 17.08
N GLU A 281 20.59 -1.25 18.12
CA GLU A 281 22.01 -1.42 18.48
C GLU A 281 22.33 -2.89 18.81
N GLY A 282 21.37 -3.62 19.39
CA GLY A 282 21.46 -5.07 19.64
C GLY A 282 21.31 -5.96 18.40
N GLY A 283 21.03 -5.38 17.23
CA GLY A 283 20.88 -6.07 15.95
C GLY A 283 19.47 -6.04 15.37
N PRO A 284 19.27 -6.62 14.17
CA PRO A 284 17.95 -6.80 13.60
C PRO A 284 17.18 -7.85 14.44
N GLY A 285 15.90 -7.59 14.74
CA GLY A 285 15.07 -8.51 15.52
C GLY A 285 14.87 -9.90 14.88
N PRO A 286 14.09 -10.81 15.49
CA PRO A 286 13.10 -10.55 16.52
C PRO A 286 13.70 -10.22 17.89
N TYR A 287 13.14 -9.21 18.54
CA TYR A 287 13.62 -8.77 19.86
C TYR A 287 13.09 -9.68 20.96
N ARG A 288 14.00 -10.14 21.83
CA ARG A 288 13.65 -10.94 23.00
C ARG A 288 13.12 -10.05 24.13
N VAL A 289 12.31 -10.62 25.01
CA VAL A 289 11.72 -9.92 26.17
C VAL A 289 12.79 -9.23 27.02
N ASP A 290 13.89 -9.93 27.33
CA ASP A 290 14.99 -9.41 28.15
C ASP A 290 15.68 -8.20 27.51
N ALA A 291 15.86 -8.20 26.20
CA ALA A 291 16.42 -7.07 25.47
C ALA A 291 15.47 -5.86 25.45
N ILE A 292 14.16 -6.09 25.30
CA ILE A 292 13.14 -5.05 25.35
C ILE A 292 13.10 -4.43 26.75
N ASP A 293 12.98 -5.25 27.78
CA ASP A 293 12.89 -4.77 29.16
C ASP A 293 14.15 -4.01 29.59
N ALA A 294 15.34 -4.45 29.16
CA ALA A 294 16.59 -3.72 29.35
C ALA A 294 16.58 -2.35 28.65
N ALA A 295 16.15 -2.29 27.38
CA ALA A 295 16.04 -1.02 26.65
C ALA A 295 15.07 -0.05 27.33
N LEU A 296 13.90 -0.54 27.75
CA LEU A 296 12.90 0.27 28.46
C LEU A 296 13.44 0.79 29.81
N ALA A 297 14.17 -0.04 30.55
CA ALA A 297 14.78 0.35 31.83
C ALA A 297 15.86 1.43 31.65
N ILE A 298 16.71 1.31 30.62
CA ILE A 298 17.75 2.31 30.29
C ILE A 298 17.11 3.67 30.00
N VAL A 299 16.11 3.70 29.12
CA VAL A 299 15.43 4.95 28.75
C VAL A 299 14.63 5.52 29.92
N GLY A 300 13.94 4.65 30.67
CA GLY A 300 13.19 5.04 31.87
C GLY A 300 14.07 5.66 32.95
N ALA A 301 15.24 5.09 33.22
CA ALA A 301 16.20 5.63 34.19
C ALA A 301 16.74 7.00 33.75
N ALA A 302 17.09 7.16 32.47
CA ALA A 302 17.55 8.43 31.92
C ALA A 302 16.49 9.53 32.05
N LEU A 303 15.22 9.21 31.79
CA LEU A 303 14.11 10.16 31.94
C LEU A 303 13.77 10.44 33.40
N GLY A 304 13.86 9.44 34.27
CA GLY A 304 13.62 9.58 35.72
C GLY A 304 14.62 10.52 36.40
N GLN A 305 15.91 10.43 36.01
CA GLN A 305 16.97 11.33 36.47
C GLN A 305 16.78 12.79 36.02
N GLN A 306 15.98 13.02 34.95
CA GLN A 306 15.71 14.35 34.40
C GLN A 306 14.28 14.86 34.69
N SER A 307 13.47 14.13 35.47
CA SER A 307 12.02 14.39 35.60
C SER A 307 11.69 15.79 36.14
N THR A 308 12.49 16.33 37.07
CA THR A 308 12.27 17.68 37.62
C THR A 308 12.55 18.77 36.59
N ALA A 309 13.59 18.63 35.78
CA ALA A 309 13.95 19.60 34.74
C ALA A 309 13.02 19.54 33.53
N LEU A 310 12.60 18.33 33.13
CA LEU A 310 11.67 18.12 32.00
C LEU A 310 10.25 18.57 32.32
N GLN A 311 9.79 18.44 33.58
CA GLN A 311 8.51 18.99 34.02
C GLN A 311 8.52 20.52 34.07
N GLN A 312 9.65 21.13 34.46
CA GLN A 312 9.80 22.60 34.46
C GLN A 312 9.89 23.20 33.05
N ALA A 313 10.53 22.50 32.10
CA ALA A 313 10.65 22.98 30.72
C ALA A 313 9.36 22.85 29.88
N ALA A 314 8.37 22.08 30.35
CA ALA A 314 7.09 21.87 29.67
C ALA A 314 6.00 22.87 30.08
N GLN A 315 6.26 23.71 31.09
CA GLN A 315 5.40 24.81 31.55
C GLN A 315 5.83 26.12 30.89
#